data_AF-T0LW61-F1
#
_entry.id   AF-T0LW61-F1
#
_cell.length_a   1.000
_cell.length_b   1.000
_cell.length_c   1.000
_cell.angle_alpha   90.00
_cell.angle_beta   90.00
_cell.angle_gamma   90.00
#
_symmetry.space_group_name_H-M   'P 1'
#
loop_
_entity.id
_entity.type
_entity.pdbx_description
1 polymer ?
#
loop_
_entity_poly.entity_id
_entity_poly.type
_entity_poly.pdbx_seq_one_letter_code
_entity_poly.pdbx_strand_id
1 'polypeptide(L)'
;MPEAKLEEAVQLRPPQSTARLVERICQLIFVYAISFAAMFMLVTKISPGKWPLKEPSLDKPRLKLGATNRDFRIGIFSDLHFGEVEFASWGIEQDINSTRVMKNVMRSEHPDLVVLNGDLITGEDTHKENSTEYINQIVRPMIEAGQKWTSIYGNHDSKHNLDREQLFRAEKGYDLCYTTSMGDKLPGITNYYLPIFDGDAKDPIALLWFFDSRGGTTYQTDSDNMDDIPNWVAPETAEWFTTTYDELKEKHGRVIPSVAFVHIPPHVFLDAQKSNLDPSKFPGLNADSPLAIQGQGQEDDPFIEALLEAEGLHSIHVGHDHGDSWCSTWPGHEGGLGAEAPFLCFAKHTGYGGYGEWNRGARMLRLLFSQGDNPQMSVETWVRMEDDQVITRVSLNETYGLDSYPSNNGE
;
A
#
# COMPACT_ATOMS: atom_id res chain seq x y z
N MET A 1 8.84 67.43 -63.34
CA MET A 1 7.41 67.64 -63.67
C MET A 1 7.29 67.64 -65.18
N PRO A 2 6.25 67.04 -65.80
CA PRO A 2 4.91 66.71 -65.27
C PRO A 2 4.73 65.21 -65.00
N GLU A 3 4.09 64.77 -63.90
CA GLU A 3 2.64 64.70 -63.65
C GLU A 3 1.88 63.76 -64.59
N ALA A 4 1.78 62.48 -64.17
CA ALA A 4 0.55 61.67 -64.19
C ALA A 4 0.86 60.30 -63.55
N LYS A 5 0.94 60.28 -62.21
CA LYS A 5 0.82 59.06 -61.41
C LYS A 5 -0.65 58.90 -61.04
N LEU A 6 -1.06 57.63 -60.95
CA LEU A 6 -2.25 57.13 -60.25
C LEU A 6 -3.60 57.25 -60.98
N GLU A 7 -3.76 56.49 -62.05
CA GLU A 7 -5.01 55.76 -62.30
C GLU A 7 -4.75 54.26 -62.19
N GLU A 8 -4.46 53.80 -60.97
CA GLU A 8 -4.65 52.38 -60.64
C GLU A 8 -6.10 52.24 -60.20
N ALA A 9 -6.90 51.62 -61.08
CA ALA A 9 -8.31 51.38 -60.85
C ALA A 9 -8.52 50.70 -59.49
N VAL A 10 -9.11 51.42 -58.54
CA VAL A 10 -9.73 50.82 -57.36
C VAL A 10 -10.96 50.06 -57.86
N GLN A 11 -10.75 48.81 -58.30
CA GLN A 11 -11.83 47.85 -58.42
C GLN A 11 -12.35 47.60 -57.01
N LEU A 12 -13.39 48.34 -56.63
CA LEU A 12 -14.24 48.01 -55.49
C LEU A 12 -14.70 46.57 -55.70
N ARG A 13 -14.18 45.66 -54.86
CA ARG A 13 -14.66 44.26 -54.83
C ARG A 13 -16.17 44.34 -54.65
N PRO A 14 -16.97 43.60 -55.44
CA PRO A 14 -18.42 43.63 -55.30
C PRO A 14 -18.78 43.31 -53.85
N PRO A 15 -19.80 43.97 -53.26
CA PRO A 15 -20.22 43.70 -51.90
C PRO A 15 -20.43 42.20 -51.78
N GLN A 16 -19.80 41.57 -50.77
CA GLN A 16 -20.04 40.16 -50.51
C GLN A 16 -21.55 39.99 -50.40
N SER A 17 -22.14 39.19 -51.30
CA SER A 17 -23.56 38.88 -51.21
C SER A 17 -23.84 38.45 -49.77
N THR A 18 -24.91 38.95 -49.17
CA THR A 18 -25.32 38.59 -47.81
C THR A 18 -25.20 37.08 -47.55
N ALA A 19 -25.48 36.25 -48.56
CA ALA A 19 -25.27 34.80 -48.55
C ALA A 19 -23.82 34.35 -48.23
N ARG A 20 -22.79 34.96 -48.82
CA ARG A 20 -21.37 34.63 -48.56
C ARG A 20 -20.90 35.11 -47.19
N LEU A 21 -21.45 36.22 -46.71
CA LEU A 21 -21.18 36.70 -45.35
C LEU A 21 -21.81 35.75 -44.33
N VAL A 22 -23.06 35.33 -44.56
CA VAL A 22 -23.76 34.33 -43.76
C VAL A 22 -23.02 32.99 -43.79
N GLU A 23 -22.56 32.53 -44.95
CA GLU A 23 -21.79 31.29 -45.08
C GLU A 23 -20.50 31.33 -44.25
N ARG A 24 -19.75 32.44 -44.29
CA ARG A 24 -18.54 32.62 -43.47
C ARG A 24 -18.84 32.69 -41.98
N ILE A 25 -19.93 33.35 -41.59
CA ILE A 25 -20.39 33.40 -40.20
C ILE A 25 -20.77 31.99 -39.72
N CYS A 26 -21.49 31.21 -40.53
CA CYS A 26 -21.82 29.82 -40.23
C CYS A 26 -20.57 28.94 -40.12
N GLN A 27 -19.59 29.10 -41.01
CA GLN A 27 -18.31 28.39 -40.93
C GLN A 27 -17.53 28.74 -39.65
N LEU A 28 -17.51 30.02 -39.26
CA LEU A 28 -16.88 30.47 -38.02
C LEU A 28 -17.58 29.91 -36.78
N ILE A 29 -18.91 29.93 -36.74
CA ILE A 29 -19.70 29.33 -35.65
C ILE A 29 -19.44 27.83 -35.58
N PHE A 30 -19.36 27.14 -36.72
CA PHE A 30 -19.10 25.71 -36.77
C PHE A 30 -17.71 25.35 -36.25
N VAL A 31 -16.68 26.08 -36.68
CA VAL A 31 -15.30 25.90 -36.16
C VAL A 31 -15.23 26.21 -34.67
N TYR A 32 -15.87 27.29 -34.22
CA TYR A 32 -15.91 27.63 -32.80
C TYR A 32 -16.64 26.58 -31.97
N ALA A 33 -17.75 26.04 -32.46
CA ALA A 33 -18.51 24.97 -31.81
C ALA A 33 -17.70 23.67 -31.73
N ILE A 34 -16.97 23.30 -32.79
CA ILE A 34 -16.09 22.11 -32.76
C ILE A 34 -14.91 22.33 -31.80
N SER A 35 -14.25 23.48 -31.86
CA SER A 35 -13.13 23.79 -30.96
C SER A 35 -13.58 23.86 -29.51
N PHE A 36 -14.74 24.45 -29.23
CA PHE A 36 -15.34 24.46 -27.90
C PHE A 36 -15.75 23.05 -27.45
N ALA A 37 -16.35 22.23 -28.32
CA ALA A 37 -16.69 20.85 -28.00
C ALA A 37 -15.44 19.99 -27.76
N ALA A 38 -14.36 20.19 -28.55
CA ALA A 38 -13.08 19.50 -28.36
C ALA A 38 -12.40 19.93 -27.07
N MET A 39 -12.38 21.24 -26.77
CA MET A 39 -11.83 21.78 -25.53
C MET A 39 -12.68 21.38 -24.31
N PHE A 40 -14.00 21.36 -24.43
CA PHE A 40 -14.92 20.86 -23.41
C PHE A 40 -14.76 19.37 -23.18
N MET A 41 -14.57 18.56 -24.24
CA MET A 41 -14.24 17.13 -24.12
C MET A 41 -12.85 16.92 -23.51
N LEU A 42 -11.89 17.80 -23.77
CA LEU A 42 -10.56 17.77 -23.15
C LEU A 42 -10.65 18.13 -21.66
N VAL A 43 -11.37 19.20 -21.31
CA VAL A 43 -11.56 19.68 -19.93
C VAL A 43 -12.45 18.73 -19.11
N THR A 44 -13.45 18.08 -19.71
CA THR A 44 -14.28 17.07 -19.03
C THR A 44 -13.60 15.72 -18.92
N LYS A 45 -12.65 15.39 -19.82
CA LYS A 45 -11.73 14.25 -19.61
C LYS A 45 -10.61 14.55 -18.62
N ILE A 46 -10.31 15.83 -18.38
CA ILE A 46 -9.32 16.31 -17.39
C ILE A 46 -10.03 16.76 -16.09
N SER A 47 -11.32 16.46 -15.88
CA SER A 47 -11.96 16.67 -14.58
C SER A 47 -11.56 15.54 -13.65
N PRO A 48 -10.75 15.79 -12.59
CA PRO A 48 -10.51 14.81 -11.56
C PRO A 48 -11.76 14.80 -10.68
N GLY A 49 -12.68 13.89 -10.94
CA GLY A 49 -13.91 13.79 -10.14
C GLY A 49 -15.14 13.52 -10.97
N LYS A 50 -15.20 12.30 -11.52
CA LYS A 50 -16.40 11.46 -11.74
C LYS A 50 -16.05 10.39 -12.77
N TRP A 51 -15.07 9.56 -12.46
CA TRP A 51 -15.08 8.23 -13.06
C TRP A 51 -16.20 7.47 -12.37
N PRO A 52 -17.16 6.85 -13.09
CA PRO A 52 -17.98 5.83 -12.46
C PRO A 52 -16.99 4.74 -12.07
N LEU A 53 -16.73 4.61 -10.77
CA LEU A 53 -16.18 3.39 -10.18
C LEU A 53 -16.99 2.29 -10.85
N LYS A 54 -16.37 1.47 -11.69
CA LYS A 54 -16.95 0.17 -11.95
C LYS A 54 -16.97 -0.43 -10.55
N GLU A 55 -18.17 -0.55 -9.96
CA GLU A 55 -18.33 -1.11 -8.63
C GLU A 55 -17.44 -2.36 -8.58
N PRO A 56 -16.47 -2.46 -7.64
CA PRO A 56 -15.57 -3.58 -7.60
C PRO A 56 -16.40 -4.86 -7.66
N SER A 57 -15.94 -5.85 -8.44
CA SER A 57 -16.65 -7.12 -8.63
C SER A 57 -17.26 -7.60 -7.31
N LEU A 58 -18.59 -7.69 -7.26
CA LEU A 58 -19.33 -8.21 -6.10
C LEU A 58 -18.93 -9.66 -5.78
N ASP A 59 -18.33 -10.36 -6.75
CA ASP A 59 -17.95 -11.78 -6.67
C ASP A 59 -16.43 -11.95 -6.78
N LYS A 60 -15.64 -11.31 -5.91
CA LYS A 60 -14.21 -11.64 -5.76
C LYS A 60 -14.05 -13.07 -5.22
N PRO A 61 -13.12 -13.88 -5.74
CA PRO A 61 -12.85 -15.20 -5.19
C PRO A 61 -12.51 -15.09 -3.70
N ARG A 62 -13.04 -15.96 -2.85
CA ARG A 62 -12.64 -15.99 -1.44
C ARG A 62 -11.14 -16.32 -1.33
N LEU A 63 -10.47 -15.74 -0.34
CA LEU A 63 -9.13 -16.16 0.03
C LEU A 63 -9.23 -17.55 0.69
N LYS A 64 -8.50 -18.52 0.18
CA LYS A 64 -8.61 -19.92 0.60
C LYS A 64 -7.22 -20.50 0.82
N LEU A 65 -7.11 -21.43 1.76
CA LEU A 65 -5.90 -22.23 1.94
C LEU A 65 -5.54 -23.02 0.68
N GLY A 66 -4.25 -23.26 0.48
CA GLY A 66 -3.72 -24.18 -0.51
C GLY A 66 -4.24 -25.60 -0.27
N ALA A 67 -4.82 -26.20 -1.31
CA ALA A 67 -5.52 -27.48 -1.22
C ALA A 67 -4.63 -28.66 -0.76
N THR A 68 -3.31 -28.57 -0.94
CA THR A 68 -2.38 -29.68 -0.64
C THR A 68 -1.78 -29.60 0.75
N ASN A 69 -1.29 -28.42 1.16
CA ASN A 69 -0.51 -28.25 2.38
C ASN A 69 -1.27 -27.54 3.50
N ARG A 70 -2.52 -27.11 3.24
CA ARG A 70 -3.32 -26.27 4.16
C ARG A 70 -2.52 -25.07 4.66
N ASP A 71 -1.81 -24.42 3.74
CA ASP A 71 -1.07 -23.20 3.99
C ASP A 71 -1.67 -22.00 3.23
N PHE A 72 -1.33 -20.80 3.67
CA PHE A 72 -1.62 -19.55 2.97
C PHE A 72 -0.35 -18.70 2.93
N ARG A 73 0.10 -18.33 1.75
CA ARG A 73 1.34 -17.58 1.53
C ARG A 73 1.05 -16.12 1.26
N ILE A 74 1.75 -15.24 1.96
CA ILE A 74 1.63 -13.79 1.81
C ILE A 74 3.00 -13.24 1.42
N GLY A 75 3.06 -12.48 0.34
CA GLY A 75 4.24 -11.66 0.00
C GLY A 75 3.99 -10.23 0.43
N ILE A 76 4.87 -9.68 1.27
CA ILE A 76 4.79 -8.30 1.76
C ILE A 76 5.76 -7.44 0.96
N PHE A 77 5.21 -6.55 0.13
CA PHE A 77 5.97 -5.53 -0.57
C PHE A 77 5.76 -4.20 0.15
N SER A 78 6.84 -3.58 0.60
CA SER A 78 6.81 -2.38 1.42
C SER A 78 7.75 -1.33 0.83
N ASP A 79 7.39 -0.06 1.02
CA ASP A 79 8.24 1.10 0.71
C ASP A 79 8.66 1.07 -0.77
N LEU A 80 7.67 1.12 -1.66
CA LEU A 80 7.92 1.01 -3.10
C LEU A 80 8.41 2.34 -3.69
N HIS A 81 7.90 3.45 -3.16
CA HIS A 81 8.29 4.82 -3.52
C HIS A 81 8.28 5.11 -5.03
N PHE A 82 7.24 4.66 -5.73
CA PHE A 82 7.14 4.95 -7.16
C PHE A 82 6.96 6.45 -7.40
N GLY A 83 7.53 6.96 -8.49
CA GLY A 83 7.40 8.37 -8.86
C GLY A 83 8.28 9.33 -8.08
N GLU A 84 9.25 8.82 -7.32
CA GLU A 84 10.30 9.63 -6.71
C GLU A 84 11.19 10.28 -7.78
N VAL A 85 11.47 11.57 -7.64
CA VAL A 85 12.22 12.40 -8.60
C VAL A 85 11.76 12.15 -10.05
N GLU A 86 10.44 12.22 -10.30
CA GLU A 86 9.80 11.77 -11.55
C GLU A 86 10.36 12.40 -12.84
N PHE A 87 10.97 13.59 -12.75
CA PHE A 87 11.52 14.32 -13.88
C PHE A 87 12.94 13.86 -14.27
N ALA A 88 13.58 13.02 -13.45
CA ALA A 88 14.92 12.51 -13.71
C ALA A 88 14.87 11.05 -14.20
N SER A 89 15.81 10.69 -15.08
CA SER A 89 15.96 9.30 -15.53
C SER A 89 16.24 8.33 -14.37
N TRP A 90 16.90 8.83 -13.32
CA TRP A 90 17.20 8.05 -12.12
C TRP A 90 15.93 7.51 -11.44
N GLY A 91 14.90 8.35 -11.23
CA GLY A 91 13.65 7.93 -10.59
C GLY A 91 12.91 6.88 -11.41
N ILE A 92 12.83 7.09 -12.72
CA ILE A 92 12.26 6.13 -13.67
C ILE A 92 13.00 4.78 -13.63
N GLU A 93 14.33 4.81 -13.54
CA GLU A 93 15.13 3.59 -13.39
C GLU A 93 14.85 2.87 -12.06
N GLN A 94 14.59 3.59 -10.97
CA GLN A 94 14.19 2.98 -9.71
C GLN A 94 12.82 2.28 -9.81
N ASP A 95 11.82 2.90 -10.41
CA ASP A 95 10.49 2.28 -10.64
C ASP A 95 10.61 0.97 -11.45
N ILE A 96 11.46 0.96 -12.47
CA ILE A 96 11.75 -0.23 -13.29
C ILE A 96 12.41 -1.32 -12.44
N ASN A 97 13.36 -0.95 -11.57
CA ASN A 97 14.02 -1.89 -10.68
C ASN A 97 13.07 -2.43 -9.59
N SER A 98 12.24 -1.59 -8.97
CA SER A 98 11.17 -2.01 -8.05
C SER A 98 10.25 -3.04 -8.72
N THR A 99 9.81 -2.76 -9.96
CA THR A 99 8.99 -3.68 -10.75
C THR A 99 9.70 -5.03 -10.97
N ARG A 100 11.01 -5.02 -11.18
CA ARG A 100 11.83 -6.23 -11.36
C ARG A 100 11.89 -7.07 -10.08
N VAL A 101 12.11 -6.45 -8.92
CA VAL A 101 12.07 -7.14 -7.60
C VAL A 101 10.72 -7.83 -7.41
N MET A 102 9.62 -7.08 -7.58
CA MET A 102 8.26 -7.61 -7.40
C MET A 102 7.98 -8.80 -8.31
N LYS A 103 8.37 -8.72 -9.59
CA LYS A 103 8.22 -9.83 -10.56
C LYS A 103 9.04 -11.04 -10.14
N ASN A 104 10.29 -10.86 -9.70
CA ASN A 104 11.16 -11.95 -9.29
C ASN A 104 10.59 -12.66 -8.05
N VAL A 105 10.21 -11.92 -7.01
CA VAL A 105 9.65 -12.50 -5.78
C VAL A 105 8.36 -13.27 -6.09
N MET A 106 7.40 -12.66 -6.81
CA MET A 106 6.14 -13.34 -7.14
C MET A 106 6.36 -14.62 -7.96
N ARG A 107 7.32 -14.60 -8.89
CA ARG A 107 7.69 -15.78 -9.68
C ARG A 107 8.30 -16.89 -8.84
N SER A 108 9.12 -16.55 -7.85
CA SER A 108 9.85 -17.54 -7.05
C SER A 108 9.03 -18.09 -5.88
N GLU A 109 8.13 -17.29 -5.31
CA GLU A 109 7.39 -17.64 -4.09
C GLU A 109 5.95 -18.07 -4.32
N HIS A 110 5.32 -17.59 -5.40
CA HIS A 110 3.91 -17.81 -5.72
C HIS A 110 2.97 -17.52 -4.53
N PRO A 111 2.95 -16.27 -4.02
CA PRO A 111 2.09 -15.93 -2.89
C PRO A 111 0.60 -16.06 -3.24
N ASP A 112 -0.23 -16.50 -2.29
CA ASP A 112 -1.69 -16.53 -2.44
C ASP A 112 -2.30 -15.12 -2.40
N LEU A 113 -1.63 -14.20 -1.71
CA LEU A 113 -1.95 -12.78 -1.60
C LEU A 113 -0.67 -11.95 -1.53
N VAL A 114 -0.61 -10.84 -2.26
CA VAL A 114 0.40 -9.79 -2.06
C VAL A 114 -0.19 -8.68 -1.18
N VAL A 115 0.55 -8.24 -0.17
CA VAL A 115 0.24 -7.06 0.64
C VAL A 115 1.20 -5.95 0.23
N LEU A 116 0.64 -4.82 -0.23
CA LEU A 116 1.36 -3.57 -0.45
C LEU A 116 1.29 -2.76 0.84
N ASN A 117 2.39 -2.73 1.60
CA ASN A 117 2.42 -2.33 3.01
C ASN A 117 2.77 -0.84 3.21
N GLY A 118 2.13 0.05 2.46
CA GLY A 118 2.33 1.50 2.55
C GLY A 118 3.55 2.02 1.78
N ASP A 119 3.59 3.35 1.65
CA ASP A 119 4.53 4.13 0.85
C ASP A 119 4.68 3.57 -0.57
N LEU A 120 3.53 3.46 -1.23
CA LEU A 120 3.44 2.96 -2.60
C LEU A 120 4.01 3.97 -3.58
N ILE A 121 3.69 5.26 -3.37
CA ILE A 121 4.05 6.38 -4.24
C ILE A 121 4.69 7.47 -3.38
N THR A 122 5.78 8.07 -3.85
CA THR A 122 6.37 9.27 -3.25
C THR A 122 5.54 10.49 -3.64
N GLY A 123 4.39 10.65 -2.98
CA GLY A 123 3.34 11.56 -3.42
C GLY A 123 3.77 13.03 -3.52
N GLU A 124 4.77 13.49 -2.77
CA GLU A 124 5.29 14.85 -2.84
C GLU A 124 6.09 15.13 -4.12
N ASP A 125 6.70 14.11 -4.72
CA ASP A 125 7.59 14.25 -5.89
C ASP A 125 6.86 14.12 -7.23
N THR A 126 5.64 13.57 -7.20
CA THR A 126 4.82 13.36 -8.40
C THR A 126 4.08 14.62 -8.87
N HIS A 127 3.68 14.68 -10.14
CA HIS A 127 2.79 15.73 -10.63
C HIS A 127 1.36 15.48 -10.14
N LYS A 128 0.73 16.53 -9.62
CA LYS A 128 -0.66 16.48 -9.14
C LYS A 128 -1.63 15.88 -10.17
N GLU A 129 -1.42 16.18 -11.44
CA GLU A 129 -2.33 15.78 -12.52
C GLU A 129 -2.33 14.28 -12.80
N ASN A 130 -1.28 13.55 -12.39
CA ASN A 130 -1.12 12.13 -12.73
C ASN A 130 -0.58 11.28 -11.56
N SER A 131 -0.44 11.80 -10.35
CA SER A 131 0.14 11.08 -9.21
C SER A 131 -0.46 9.68 -9.02
N THR A 132 -1.79 9.57 -9.05
CA THR A 132 -2.46 8.26 -8.93
C THR A 132 -2.19 7.28 -10.07
N GLU A 133 -1.71 7.72 -11.24
CA GLU A 133 -1.39 6.83 -12.37
C GLU A 133 -0.22 5.88 -12.08
N TYR A 134 0.63 6.21 -11.09
CA TYR A 134 1.68 5.30 -10.64
C TYR A 134 1.13 3.98 -10.10
N ILE A 135 -0.11 3.95 -9.61
CA ILE A 135 -0.76 2.70 -9.23
C ILE A 135 -0.79 1.72 -10.39
N ASN A 136 -1.00 2.20 -11.63
CA ASN A 136 -1.04 1.37 -12.82
C ASN A 136 0.31 0.69 -13.06
N GLN A 137 1.42 1.36 -12.74
CA GLN A 137 2.76 0.78 -12.84
C GLN A 137 3.02 -0.25 -11.75
N ILE A 138 2.67 0.09 -10.50
CA ILE A 138 2.81 -0.76 -9.31
C ILE A 138 2.04 -2.07 -9.48
N VAL A 139 0.77 -2.00 -9.91
CA VAL A 139 -0.11 -3.17 -9.98
C VAL A 139 0.02 -3.97 -11.27
N ARG A 140 0.62 -3.41 -12.34
CA ARG A 140 0.85 -4.11 -13.61
C ARG A 140 1.48 -5.51 -13.45
N PRO A 141 2.59 -5.71 -12.73
CA PRO A 141 3.16 -7.05 -12.56
C PRO A 141 2.19 -8.03 -11.88
N MET A 142 1.35 -7.56 -10.95
CA MET A 142 0.34 -8.39 -10.29
C MET A 142 -0.81 -8.74 -11.24
N ILE A 143 -1.27 -7.79 -12.06
CA ILE A 143 -2.31 -8.01 -13.07
C ILE A 143 -1.84 -9.03 -14.12
N GLU A 144 -0.62 -8.86 -14.65
CA GLU A 144 -0.01 -9.76 -15.63
C GLU A 144 0.11 -11.20 -15.10
N ALA A 145 0.32 -11.36 -13.80
CA ALA A 145 0.42 -12.65 -13.13
C ALA A 145 -0.92 -13.23 -12.66
N GLY A 146 -2.03 -12.47 -12.74
CA GLY A 146 -3.30 -12.87 -12.11
C GLY A 146 -3.21 -12.96 -10.58
N GLN A 147 -2.32 -12.16 -9.99
CA GLN A 147 -2.03 -12.14 -8.56
C GLN A 147 -3.11 -11.38 -7.80
N LYS A 148 -3.60 -11.97 -6.70
CA LYS A 148 -4.43 -11.26 -5.73
C LYS A 148 -3.56 -10.33 -4.89
N TRP A 149 -4.03 -9.12 -4.67
CA TRP A 149 -3.29 -8.14 -3.88
C TRP A 149 -4.22 -7.26 -3.04
N THR A 150 -3.65 -6.64 -2.01
CA THR A 150 -4.33 -5.71 -1.12
C THR A 150 -3.32 -4.68 -0.61
N SER A 151 -3.78 -3.52 -0.19
CA SER A 151 -2.91 -2.40 0.19
C SER A 151 -3.31 -1.79 1.53
N ILE A 152 -2.32 -1.29 2.24
CA ILE A 152 -2.47 -0.22 3.24
C ILE A 152 -1.63 0.97 2.81
N TYR A 153 -1.87 2.13 3.40
CA TYR A 153 -1.19 3.37 3.03
C TYR A 153 -0.22 3.84 4.11
N GLY A 154 0.87 4.44 3.64
CA GLY A 154 1.87 5.11 4.45
C GLY A 154 1.76 6.63 4.38
N ASN A 155 2.74 7.31 4.97
CA ASN A 155 2.78 8.76 5.02
C ASN A 155 3.07 9.40 3.66
N HIS A 156 3.73 8.72 2.73
CA HIS A 156 3.98 9.24 1.37
C HIS A 156 2.79 9.07 0.43
N ASP A 157 1.86 8.17 0.75
CA ASP A 157 0.62 7.97 0.00
C ASP A 157 -0.42 9.10 0.25
N SER A 158 -0.03 10.13 1.00
CA SER A 158 -0.84 11.30 1.35
C SER A 158 0.02 12.55 1.39
N LYS A 159 0.13 13.27 0.28
CA LYS A 159 1.03 14.42 0.13
C LYS A 159 0.37 15.53 -0.69
N HIS A 160 1.09 16.63 -0.88
CA HIS A 160 0.58 17.80 -1.61
C HIS A 160 0.01 17.45 -2.99
N ASN A 161 0.67 16.54 -3.74
CA ASN A 161 0.25 16.12 -5.07
C ASN A 161 -0.57 14.81 -5.10
N LEU A 162 -0.69 14.08 -3.98
CA LEU A 162 -1.38 12.79 -3.89
C LEU A 162 -2.41 12.76 -2.76
N ASP A 163 -3.68 12.63 -3.15
CA ASP A 163 -4.78 12.39 -2.22
C ASP A 163 -5.01 10.88 -2.03
N ARG A 164 -4.87 10.39 -0.79
CA ARG A 164 -5.15 8.99 -0.42
C ARG A 164 -6.54 8.50 -0.85
N GLU A 165 -7.56 9.36 -0.86
CA GLU A 165 -8.89 8.97 -1.32
C GLU A 165 -8.92 8.74 -2.82
N GLN A 166 -8.15 9.52 -3.58
CA GLN A 166 -8.00 9.33 -5.02
C GLN A 166 -7.21 8.05 -5.31
N LEU A 167 -6.14 7.78 -4.54
CA LEU A 167 -5.39 6.52 -4.63
C LEU A 167 -6.30 5.32 -4.38
N PHE A 168 -7.08 5.33 -3.31
CA PHE A 168 -8.06 4.28 -3.00
C PHE A 168 -9.08 4.07 -4.12
N ARG A 169 -9.62 5.15 -4.69
CA ARG A 169 -10.55 5.06 -5.83
C ARG A 169 -9.87 4.47 -7.06
N ALA A 170 -8.61 4.79 -7.31
CA ALA A 170 -7.84 4.25 -8.44
C ALA A 170 -7.62 2.73 -8.31
N GLU A 171 -7.32 2.24 -7.10
CA GLU A 171 -7.15 0.81 -6.82
C GLU A 171 -8.43 -0.01 -7.04
N LYS A 172 -9.62 0.57 -6.82
CA LYS A 172 -10.90 -0.13 -7.00
C LYS A 172 -11.19 -0.56 -8.44
N GLY A 173 -10.47 -0.01 -9.42
CA GLY A 173 -10.62 -0.38 -10.84
C GLY A 173 -10.17 -1.80 -11.18
N TYR A 174 -9.52 -2.52 -10.25
CA TYR A 174 -8.87 -3.80 -10.49
C TYR A 174 -9.62 -4.99 -9.88
N ASP A 175 -9.87 -6.03 -10.70
CA ASP A 175 -10.69 -7.19 -10.29
C ASP A 175 -10.11 -7.99 -9.12
N LEU A 176 -8.78 -8.11 -9.04
CA LEU A 176 -8.05 -8.86 -8.01
C LEU A 176 -7.48 -7.98 -6.89
N CYS A 177 -7.92 -6.72 -6.82
CA CYS A 177 -7.67 -5.84 -5.67
C CYS A 177 -8.62 -6.18 -4.52
N TYR A 178 -8.08 -6.54 -3.37
CA TYR A 178 -8.83 -6.81 -2.14
C TYR A 178 -8.83 -5.63 -1.17
N THR A 179 -8.10 -4.54 -1.48
CA THR A 179 -8.10 -3.32 -0.67
C THR A 179 -9.52 -2.84 -0.46
N THR A 180 -9.90 -2.62 0.79
CA THR A 180 -11.21 -2.10 1.14
C THR A 180 -11.13 -1.15 2.33
N SER A 181 -12.29 -0.66 2.75
CA SER A 181 -12.43 0.21 3.92
C SER A 181 -13.67 -0.28 4.67
N MET A 182 -13.53 -0.47 5.97
CA MET A 182 -14.61 -0.90 6.85
C MET A 182 -14.80 0.19 7.91
N GLY A 183 -15.72 1.11 7.64
CA GLY A 183 -16.13 2.15 8.58
C GLY A 183 -16.24 3.51 7.91
N ASP A 184 -17.47 3.96 7.67
CA ASP A 184 -17.77 5.20 6.93
C ASP A 184 -17.24 6.50 7.59
N LYS A 185 -16.50 6.40 8.71
CA LYS A 185 -16.00 7.52 9.52
C LYS A 185 -14.71 7.22 10.30
N LEU A 186 -14.02 6.11 10.03
CA LEU A 186 -12.75 5.86 10.74
C LEU A 186 -11.68 6.84 10.25
N PRO A 187 -10.80 7.33 11.13
CA PRO A 187 -9.62 8.07 10.69
C PRO A 187 -8.69 7.18 9.85
N GLY A 188 -8.32 7.66 8.67
CA GLY A 188 -7.65 6.85 7.64
C GLY A 188 -8.65 6.20 6.68
N ILE A 189 -8.17 5.50 5.66
CA ILE A 189 -9.03 4.89 4.63
C ILE A 189 -8.87 3.37 4.64
N THR A 190 -7.64 2.88 4.70
CA THR A 190 -7.32 1.46 4.52
C THR A 190 -7.40 0.65 5.82
N ASN A 191 -8.44 0.92 6.62
CA ASN A 191 -8.79 0.14 7.82
C ASN A 191 -9.81 -0.95 7.45
N TYR A 192 -9.40 -2.23 7.50
CA TYR A 192 -10.27 -3.36 7.15
C TYR A 192 -9.68 -4.70 7.61
N TYR A 193 -10.45 -5.78 7.43
CA TYR A 193 -9.92 -7.14 7.54
C TYR A 193 -10.32 -8.01 6.34
N LEU A 194 -9.50 -9.03 6.06
CA LEU A 194 -9.78 -10.04 5.04
C LEU A 194 -9.86 -11.44 5.66
N PRO A 195 -10.98 -12.16 5.48
CA PRO A 195 -11.10 -13.54 5.94
C PRO A 195 -10.46 -14.55 4.98
N ILE A 196 -9.72 -15.51 5.53
CA ILE A 196 -9.21 -16.70 4.84
C ILE A 196 -10.06 -17.90 5.23
N PHE A 197 -10.35 -18.79 4.28
CA PHE A 197 -11.22 -19.94 4.48
C PHE A 197 -10.52 -21.27 4.15
N ASP A 198 -10.95 -22.33 4.84
CA ASP A 198 -10.59 -23.70 4.46
C ASP A 198 -11.61 -24.24 3.46
N GLY A 199 -11.23 -24.28 2.18
CA GLY A 199 -12.13 -24.72 1.09
C GLY A 199 -13.42 -23.90 1.00
N ASP A 200 -14.56 -24.58 1.16
CA ASP A 200 -15.90 -23.98 1.11
C ASP A 200 -16.52 -23.80 2.51
N ALA A 201 -15.71 -23.90 3.57
CA ALA A 201 -16.16 -23.63 4.94
C ALA A 201 -16.88 -22.28 5.02
N LYS A 202 -17.91 -22.20 5.87
CA LYS A 202 -18.65 -20.95 6.09
C LYS A 202 -17.86 -19.99 6.96
N ASP A 203 -17.23 -20.51 8.01
CA ASP A 203 -16.47 -19.73 8.98
C ASP A 203 -15.01 -19.56 8.52
N PRO A 204 -14.42 -18.37 8.74
CA PRO A 204 -13.03 -18.10 8.39
C PRO A 204 -12.07 -18.88 9.30
N ILE A 205 -11.03 -19.48 8.71
CA ILE A 205 -9.98 -20.17 9.47
C ILE A 205 -8.94 -19.19 10.02
N ALA A 206 -8.75 -18.03 9.37
CA ALA A 206 -7.91 -16.93 9.84
C ALA A 206 -8.40 -15.57 9.34
N LEU A 207 -7.94 -14.50 9.98
CA LEU A 207 -8.16 -13.11 9.57
C LEU A 207 -6.82 -12.40 9.29
N LEU A 208 -6.83 -11.50 8.30
CA LEU A 208 -5.76 -10.55 8.07
C LEU A 208 -6.29 -9.16 8.40
N TRP A 209 -5.69 -8.46 9.37
CA TRP A 209 -6.06 -7.10 9.78
C TRP A 209 -5.16 -6.06 9.14
N PHE A 210 -5.75 -4.97 8.68
CA PHE A 210 -5.06 -3.89 7.97
C PHE A 210 -5.42 -2.57 8.63
N PHE A 211 -4.39 -1.81 9.02
CA PHE A 211 -4.53 -0.55 9.73
C PHE A 211 -3.83 0.58 8.99
N ASP A 212 -4.53 1.69 8.86
CA ASP A 212 -4.03 2.92 8.27
C ASP A 212 -3.42 3.78 9.37
N SER A 213 -2.08 3.80 9.45
CA SER A 213 -1.32 4.66 10.38
C SER A 213 -1.31 6.13 9.95
N ARG A 214 -1.94 6.48 8.81
CA ARG A 214 -2.07 7.85 8.31
C ARG A 214 -0.70 8.49 8.06
N GLY A 215 -0.50 9.72 8.53
CA GLY A 215 0.69 10.53 8.25
C GLY A 215 0.61 11.29 6.92
N GLY A 216 1.68 12.03 6.64
CA GLY A 216 1.79 12.85 5.44
C GLY A 216 1.18 14.24 5.57
N THR A 217 0.89 14.85 4.43
CA THR A 217 0.38 16.23 4.30
C THR A 217 -0.99 16.24 3.64
N THR A 218 -1.89 17.10 4.14
CA THR A 218 -3.23 17.30 3.61
C THR A 218 -3.16 17.81 2.18
N TYR A 219 -3.91 17.15 1.28
CA TYR A 219 -3.92 17.43 -0.15
C TYR A 219 -4.14 18.92 -0.45
N GLN A 220 -3.24 19.51 -1.25
CA GLN A 220 -3.32 20.90 -1.71
C GLN A 220 -3.32 21.96 -0.58
N THR A 221 -2.67 21.66 0.53
CA THR A 221 -2.41 22.64 1.59
C THR A 221 -1.08 23.33 1.31
N ASP A 222 -1.03 24.67 1.49
CA ASP A 222 0.15 25.52 1.27
C ASP A 222 1.19 25.42 2.41
N SER A 223 1.19 24.33 3.19
CA SER A 223 2.25 24.12 4.16
C SER A 223 3.55 23.85 3.41
N ASP A 224 4.67 24.39 3.90
CA ASP A 224 6.03 24.21 3.36
C ASP A 224 6.50 22.74 3.49
N ASN A 225 5.76 21.77 2.92
CA ASN A 225 5.94 20.33 3.07
C ASN A 225 6.03 19.85 4.53
N MET A 226 5.35 20.53 5.45
CA MET A 226 5.21 20.01 6.81
C MET A 226 4.03 19.06 6.86
N ASP A 227 4.31 17.82 7.23
CA ASP A 227 3.30 16.80 7.52
C ASP A 227 2.37 17.32 8.63
N ASP A 228 1.08 17.40 8.32
CA ASP A 228 0.02 17.95 9.17
C ASP A 228 -1.04 16.90 9.56
N ILE A 229 -0.92 15.70 9.01
CA ILE A 229 -1.79 14.57 9.31
C ILE A 229 -1.14 13.76 10.43
N PRO A 230 -1.88 13.43 11.52
CA PRO A 230 -1.44 12.47 12.52
C PRO A 230 -0.90 11.19 11.88
N ASN A 231 0.25 10.71 12.35
CA ASN A 231 0.99 9.55 11.82
C ASN A 231 0.91 8.34 12.77
N TRP A 232 -0.27 8.10 13.34
CA TRP A 232 -0.57 6.95 14.18
C TRP A 232 -1.95 6.39 13.86
N VAL A 233 -2.15 5.09 14.13
CA VAL A 233 -3.48 4.48 14.17
C VAL A 233 -4.30 5.19 15.25
N ALA A 234 -5.41 5.80 14.83
CA ALA A 234 -6.22 6.62 15.72
C ALA A 234 -6.93 5.76 16.80
N PRO A 235 -7.20 6.31 17.99
CA PRO A 235 -7.95 5.60 19.04
C PRO A 235 -9.31 5.07 18.58
N GLU A 236 -10.01 5.79 17.70
CA GLU A 236 -11.28 5.35 17.12
C GLU A 236 -11.11 4.10 16.23
N THR A 237 -9.97 3.99 15.55
CA THR A 237 -9.62 2.80 14.76
C THR A 237 -9.25 1.63 15.69
N ALA A 238 -8.57 1.89 16.81
CA ALA A 238 -8.31 0.87 17.83
C ALA A 238 -9.62 0.36 18.48
N GLU A 239 -10.55 1.25 18.84
CA GLU A 239 -11.86 0.89 19.37
C GLU A 239 -12.69 0.07 18.36
N TRP A 240 -12.65 0.46 17.08
CA TRP A 240 -13.26 -0.32 16.00
C TRP A 240 -12.66 -1.73 15.91
N PHE A 241 -11.35 -1.86 16.03
CA PHE A 241 -10.68 -3.15 16.02
C PHE A 241 -11.16 -4.04 17.16
N THR A 242 -11.11 -3.56 18.40
CA THR A 242 -11.56 -4.33 19.57
C THR A 242 -13.02 -4.73 19.45
N THR A 243 -13.90 -3.79 19.07
CA THR A 243 -15.34 -4.05 18.90
C THR A 243 -15.59 -5.10 17.80
N THR A 244 -14.97 -4.94 16.64
CA THR A 244 -15.14 -5.86 15.50
C THR A 244 -14.56 -7.23 15.82
N TYR A 245 -13.44 -7.29 16.53
CA TYR A 245 -12.83 -8.52 16.98
C TYR A 245 -13.78 -9.31 17.89
N ASP A 246 -14.37 -8.67 18.90
CA ASP A 246 -15.32 -9.31 19.81
C ASP A 246 -16.60 -9.77 19.10
N GLU A 247 -17.14 -8.97 18.18
CA GLU A 247 -18.28 -9.34 17.35
C GLU A 247 -17.99 -10.60 16.51
N LEU A 248 -16.79 -10.70 15.93
CA LEU A 248 -16.37 -11.87 15.15
C LEU A 248 -16.17 -13.09 16.05
N LYS A 249 -15.57 -12.92 17.23
CA LYS A 249 -15.40 -13.98 18.23
C LYS A 249 -16.76 -14.53 18.69
N GLU A 250 -17.71 -13.66 18.99
CA GLU A 250 -19.08 -14.04 19.37
C GLU A 250 -19.80 -14.74 18.20
N LYS A 251 -19.77 -14.14 17.00
CA LYS A 251 -20.45 -14.65 15.81
C LYS A 251 -20.00 -16.07 15.43
N HIS A 252 -18.70 -16.35 15.55
CA HIS A 252 -18.13 -17.65 15.18
C HIS A 252 -17.96 -18.59 16.37
N GLY A 253 -18.25 -18.13 17.60
CA GLY A 253 -18.18 -18.93 18.83
C GLY A 253 -16.78 -19.40 19.21
N ARG A 254 -15.74 -18.78 18.65
CA ARG A 254 -14.33 -19.08 18.91
C ARG A 254 -13.43 -17.92 18.53
N VAL A 255 -12.21 -17.92 19.06
CA VAL A 255 -11.13 -17.09 18.54
C VAL A 255 -10.74 -17.54 17.14
N ILE A 256 -10.56 -16.58 16.24
CA ILE A 256 -10.05 -16.81 14.90
C ILE A 256 -8.62 -16.27 14.87
N PRO A 257 -7.60 -17.11 14.64
CA PRO A 257 -6.22 -16.65 14.63
C PRO A 257 -6.01 -15.61 13.52
N SER A 258 -5.13 -14.64 13.78
CA SER A 258 -4.94 -13.53 12.84
C SER A 258 -3.53 -13.00 12.78
N VAL A 259 -3.23 -12.23 11.74
CA VAL A 259 -2.04 -11.38 11.63
C VAL A 259 -2.44 -9.96 11.25
N ALA A 260 -1.62 -8.98 11.61
CA ALA A 260 -1.88 -7.56 11.39
C ALA A 260 -0.82 -6.91 10.51
N PHE A 261 -1.23 -5.87 9.78
CA PHE A 261 -0.38 -5.03 8.93
C PHE A 261 -0.67 -3.56 9.23
N VAL A 262 0.38 -2.79 9.45
CA VAL A 262 0.36 -1.33 9.58
C VAL A 262 1.63 -0.78 8.96
N HIS A 263 1.64 0.42 8.40
CA HIS A 263 2.84 0.91 7.72
C HIS A 263 3.89 1.43 8.73
N ILE A 264 3.55 2.48 9.48
CA ILE A 264 4.48 3.11 10.44
C ILE A 264 4.57 2.24 11.70
N PRO A 265 5.79 1.91 12.19
CA PRO A 265 5.97 1.05 13.37
C PRO A 265 5.37 1.69 14.64
N PRO A 266 4.47 0.98 15.36
CA PRO A 266 4.05 1.40 16.70
C PRO A 266 5.23 1.53 17.66
N HIS A 267 5.11 2.36 18.69
CA HIS A 267 6.25 2.69 19.57
C HIS A 267 6.90 1.47 20.24
N VAL A 268 6.15 0.38 20.43
CA VAL A 268 6.66 -0.88 20.97
C VAL A 268 7.79 -1.50 20.13
N PHE A 269 7.86 -1.22 18.82
CA PHE A 269 8.99 -1.64 17.98
C PHE A 269 10.29 -0.95 18.40
N LEU A 270 10.23 0.33 18.78
CA LEU A 270 11.40 1.04 19.29
C LEU A 270 11.81 0.50 20.66
N ASP A 271 10.87 0.09 21.50
CA ASP A 271 11.17 -0.56 22.78
C ASP A 271 11.82 -1.94 22.58
N ALA A 272 11.38 -2.69 21.57
CA ALA A 272 12.06 -3.92 21.14
C ALA A 272 13.49 -3.65 20.65
N GLN A 273 13.69 -2.63 19.80
CA GLN A 273 15.03 -2.24 19.35
C GLN A 273 15.95 -1.86 20.52
N LYS A 274 15.44 -1.09 21.50
CA LYS A 274 16.18 -0.69 22.72
C LYS A 274 16.51 -1.85 23.65
N SER A 275 15.79 -2.97 23.54
CA SER A 275 16.07 -4.20 24.29
C SER A 275 17.29 -4.97 23.77
N ASN A 276 18.02 -4.41 22.80
CA ASN A 276 19.26 -4.92 22.22
C ASN A 276 19.08 -6.29 21.54
N LEU A 277 18.35 -6.28 20.42
CA LEU A 277 18.10 -7.44 19.57
C LEU A 277 19.41 -8.13 19.16
N ASP A 278 19.72 -9.26 19.79
CA ASP A 278 20.85 -10.10 19.42
C ASP A 278 20.60 -10.70 18.01
N PRO A 279 21.42 -10.39 16.99
CA PRO A 279 21.20 -10.90 15.62
C PRO A 279 21.24 -12.42 15.50
N SER A 280 21.84 -13.13 16.47
CA SER A 280 21.81 -14.59 16.53
C SER A 280 20.46 -15.14 17.04
N LYS A 281 19.64 -14.32 17.67
CA LYS A 281 18.30 -14.66 18.19
C LYS A 281 17.18 -14.08 17.34
N PHE A 282 17.41 -12.86 16.84
CA PHE A 282 16.49 -12.04 16.07
C PHE A 282 17.15 -11.66 14.75
N PRO A 283 17.33 -12.62 13.82
CA PRO A 283 18.05 -12.37 12.58
C PRO A 283 17.26 -11.39 11.69
N GLY A 284 17.98 -10.46 11.08
CA GLY A 284 17.40 -9.39 10.27
C GLY A 284 18.31 -8.18 10.26
N LEU A 285 18.19 -7.36 9.21
CA LEU A 285 18.83 -6.06 9.17
C LEU A 285 18.16 -5.16 10.22
N ASN A 286 18.94 -4.44 11.02
CA ASN A 286 18.49 -3.49 12.05
C ASN A 286 19.35 -2.22 11.93
N ALA A 287 19.13 -1.44 10.88
CA ALA A 287 20.06 -0.38 10.47
C ALA A 287 19.53 1.04 10.72
N ASP A 288 18.21 1.26 10.78
CA ASP A 288 17.67 2.55 11.20
C ASP A 288 17.63 2.62 12.72
N SER A 289 18.46 3.48 13.32
CA SER A 289 18.52 3.61 14.79
C SER A 289 18.70 5.07 15.21
N PRO A 290 17.72 5.64 15.95
CA PRO A 290 16.45 5.03 16.37
C PRO A 290 15.44 4.87 15.22
N LEU A 291 14.46 3.97 15.41
CA LEU A 291 13.30 3.82 14.50
C LEU A 291 12.42 5.08 14.45
N ALA A 292 11.80 5.34 13.29
CA ALA A 292 10.78 6.37 13.09
C ALA A 292 9.39 5.81 13.44
N ILE A 293 8.99 5.97 14.69
CA ILE A 293 7.73 5.42 15.23
C ILE A 293 6.51 6.29 15.00
N GLN A 294 5.33 5.70 15.21
CA GLN A 294 4.06 6.41 15.26
C GLN A 294 4.04 7.52 16.34
N GLY A 295 3.50 8.68 15.98
CA GLY A 295 3.34 9.81 16.90
C GLY A 295 4.66 10.30 17.48
N GLN A 296 4.66 10.61 18.78
CA GLN A 296 5.83 10.95 19.58
C GLN A 296 6.03 9.94 20.74
N GLY A 297 5.35 8.79 20.65
CA GLY A 297 5.56 7.61 21.50
C GLY A 297 4.46 7.28 22.51
N GLN A 298 3.34 8.01 22.56
CA GLN A 298 2.18 7.66 23.41
C GLN A 298 0.84 7.75 22.69
N GLU A 299 0.79 8.41 21.53
CA GLU A 299 -0.42 8.63 20.78
C GLU A 299 -1.04 7.34 20.22
N ASP A 300 -0.24 6.28 20.11
CA ASP A 300 -0.63 4.94 19.69
C ASP A 300 -0.84 3.95 20.87
N ASP A 301 -0.81 4.41 22.13
CA ASP A 301 -1.09 3.59 23.31
C ASP A 301 -2.42 2.80 23.15
N PRO A 302 -3.55 3.40 22.72
CA PRO A 302 -4.80 2.66 22.57
C PRO A 302 -4.71 1.55 21.51
N PHE A 303 -3.91 1.74 20.47
CA PHE A 303 -3.70 0.72 19.45
C PHE A 303 -2.87 -0.43 19.99
N ILE A 304 -1.82 -0.13 20.76
CA ILE A 304 -1.00 -1.15 21.43
C ILE A 304 -1.81 -1.97 22.43
N GLU A 305 -2.66 -1.33 23.25
CA GLU A 305 -3.57 -2.03 24.15
C GLU A 305 -4.49 -2.97 23.38
N ALA A 306 -5.10 -2.50 22.28
CA ALA A 306 -5.96 -3.33 21.45
C ALA A 306 -5.24 -4.53 20.81
N LEU A 307 -3.96 -4.38 20.42
CA LEU A 307 -3.15 -5.48 19.89
C LEU A 307 -2.84 -6.55 20.95
N LEU A 308 -2.60 -6.14 22.20
CA LEU A 308 -2.33 -7.05 23.33
C LEU A 308 -3.60 -7.80 23.77
N GLU A 309 -4.76 -7.15 23.73
CA GLU A 309 -6.04 -7.77 24.13
C GLU A 309 -6.62 -8.72 23.07
N ALA A 310 -6.18 -8.59 21.81
CA ALA A 310 -6.63 -9.41 20.70
C ALA A 310 -6.09 -10.86 20.77
N GLU A 311 -6.75 -11.70 21.56
CA GLU A 311 -6.42 -13.13 21.70
C GLU A 311 -6.25 -13.81 20.32
N GLY A 312 -5.15 -14.55 20.12
CA GLY A 312 -4.89 -15.22 18.84
C GLY A 312 -4.40 -14.30 17.71
N LEU A 313 -4.18 -13.00 17.96
CA LEU A 313 -3.35 -12.17 17.09
C LEU A 313 -1.90 -12.62 17.21
N HIS A 314 -1.39 -13.22 16.13
CA HIS A 314 -0.11 -13.90 16.15
C HIS A 314 1.07 -12.94 15.95
N SER A 315 0.97 -12.02 14.99
CA SER A 315 2.07 -11.12 14.64
C SER A 315 1.56 -9.87 13.94
N ILE A 316 2.30 -8.78 14.09
CA ILE A 316 2.12 -7.51 13.39
C ILE A 316 3.32 -7.23 12.48
N HIS A 317 3.05 -6.75 11.27
CA HIS A 317 4.04 -6.50 10.22
C HIS A 317 4.06 -5.03 9.82
N VAL A 318 5.25 -4.41 9.78
CA VAL A 318 5.46 -2.97 9.56
C VAL A 318 6.45 -2.67 8.44
N GLY A 319 6.45 -1.44 7.91
CA GLY A 319 7.38 -0.93 6.90
C GLY A 319 8.08 0.33 7.40
N HIS A 320 8.10 1.38 6.58
CA HIS A 320 8.49 2.76 6.89
C HIS A 320 10.00 2.97 7.11
N ASP A 321 10.62 2.21 8.02
CA ASP A 321 12.08 2.23 8.18
C ASP A 321 12.72 1.24 7.19
N HIS A 322 13.42 1.78 6.19
CA HIS A 322 13.91 1.05 5.02
C HIS A 322 15.09 0.12 5.30
N GLY A 323 15.80 0.39 6.40
CA GLY A 323 16.97 -0.32 6.89
C GLY A 323 16.65 -1.46 7.85
N ASP A 324 15.39 -1.88 7.94
CA ASP A 324 14.98 -2.87 8.92
C ASP A 324 14.27 -4.06 8.27
N SER A 325 14.50 -5.25 8.84
CA SER A 325 13.87 -6.50 8.40
C SER A 325 13.95 -7.59 9.47
N TRP A 326 14.11 -7.24 10.74
CA TRP A 326 14.08 -8.19 11.85
C TRP A 326 12.65 -8.51 12.30
N CYS A 327 12.51 -9.59 13.07
CA CYS A 327 11.35 -9.81 13.92
C CYS A 327 11.82 -9.88 15.39
N SER A 328 10.91 -9.68 16.33
CA SER A 328 11.16 -9.81 17.76
C SER A 328 9.95 -10.37 18.50
N THR A 329 10.18 -10.82 19.73
CA THR A 329 9.08 -10.95 20.70
C THR A 329 8.63 -9.57 21.14
N TRP A 330 7.44 -9.50 21.73
CA TRP A 330 6.97 -8.29 22.38
C TRP A 330 7.84 -7.97 23.62
N PRO A 331 8.31 -6.73 23.84
CA PRO A 331 9.10 -6.36 25.00
C PRO A 331 8.44 -6.74 26.32
N GLY A 332 9.16 -7.48 27.17
CA GLY A 332 8.63 -7.94 28.46
C GLY A 332 7.83 -9.24 28.42
N HIS A 333 7.60 -9.83 27.24
CA HIS A 333 6.97 -11.13 27.08
C HIS A 333 7.93 -12.15 26.43
N GLU A 334 7.89 -13.39 26.90
CA GLU A 334 8.57 -14.51 26.23
C GLU A 334 7.75 -14.96 25.01
N GLY A 335 8.41 -15.41 23.93
CA GLY A 335 7.72 -15.90 22.72
C GLY A 335 7.01 -17.23 22.93
N GLY A 336 5.90 -17.50 22.21
CA GLY A 336 5.25 -18.81 22.16
C GLY A 336 3.82 -18.93 21.65
N LEU A 337 3.41 -20.16 21.29
CA LEU A 337 2.01 -20.49 21.06
C LEU A 337 1.26 -20.41 22.40
N GLY A 338 0.50 -19.32 22.58
CA GLY A 338 -0.02 -18.87 23.88
C GLY A 338 0.74 -17.67 24.46
N ALA A 339 1.62 -17.03 23.68
CA ALA A 339 2.19 -15.73 24.02
C ALA A 339 1.06 -14.76 24.35
N GLU A 340 1.22 -14.07 25.47
CA GLU A 340 0.32 -12.99 25.90
C GLU A 340 0.34 -11.81 24.93
N ALA A 341 1.25 -11.80 23.94
CA ALA A 341 1.48 -10.70 23.03
C ALA A 341 1.92 -11.17 21.62
N PRO A 342 1.58 -10.42 20.55
CA PRO A 342 1.97 -10.76 19.18
C PRO A 342 3.48 -10.56 18.92
N PHE A 343 4.02 -11.30 17.95
CA PHE A 343 5.37 -11.03 17.42
C PHE A 343 5.41 -9.73 16.62
N LEU A 344 6.53 -9.02 16.69
CA LEU A 344 6.77 -7.78 15.95
C LEU A 344 7.67 -8.11 14.76
N CYS A 345 7.33 -7.67 13.55
CA CYS A 345 8.13 -7.95 12.36
C CYS A 345 8.20 -6.74 11.43
N PHE A 346 9.41 -6.34 11.04
CA PHE A 346 9.60 -5.48 9.87
C PHE A 346 9.46 -6.28 8.58
N ALA A 347 8.78 -5.70 7.60
CA ALA A 347 8.87 -6.10 6.21
C ALA A 347 10.31 -5.89 5.69
N LYS A 348 10.55 -6.19 4.41
CA LYS A 348 11.80 -5.83 3.76
C LYS A 348 11.51 -4.73 2.74
N HIS A 349 12.31 -3.67 2.76
CA HIS A 349 12.29 -2.64 1.72
C HIS A 349 12.39 -3.26 0.33
N THR A 350 11.29 -3.16 -0.41
CA THR A 350 11.12 -3.78 -1.73
C THR A 350 11.45 -2.81 -2.85
N GLY A 351 11.08 -1.54 -2.68
CA GLY A 351 11.32 -0.48 -3.65
C GLY A 351 12.80 -0.19 -3.84
N TYR A 352 13.12 0.33 -5.02
CA TYR A 352 14.40 0.96 -5.30
C TYR A 352 14.34 2.49 -5.11
N GLY A 353 13.13 3.05 -5.03
CA GLY A 353 12.92 4.39 -4.48
C GLY A 353 13.08 4.40 -2.95
N GLY A 354 12.89 5.54 -2.33
CA GLY A 354 13.13 5.75 -0.91
C GLY A 354 14.62 5.79 -0.55
N TYR A 355 14.92 6.01 0.73
CA TYR A 355 16.30 6.10 1.19
C TYR A 355 16.96 4.71 1.40
N GLY A 356 18.29 4.71 1.43
CA GLY A 356 19.11 3.54 1.80
C GLY A 356 19.60 2.67 0.62
N GLU A 357 20.76 2.04 0.79
CA GLU A 357 21.45 1.26 -0.25
C GLU A 357 21.42 -0.27 -0.03
N TRP A 358 20.64 -0.74 0.95
CA TRP A 358 20.47 -2.14 1.31
C TRP A 358 19.97 -3.02 0.15
N ASN A 359 20.33 -4.29 0.10
CA ASN A 359 19.86 -5.20 -0.94
C ASN A 359 18.32 -5.30 -0.90
N ARG A 360 17.66 -5.33 -2.06
CA ARG A 360 16.19 -5.34 -2.12
C ARG A 360 15.63 -6.75 -2.04
N GLY A 361 14.41 -6.85 -1.50
CA GLY A 361 13.72 -8.12 -1.33
C GLY A 361 12.33 -7.90 -0.75
N ALA A 362 11.70 -8.98 -0.33
CA ALA A 362 10.38 -8.93 0.28
C ALA A 362 10.30 -9.92 1.44
N ARG A 363 9.53 -9.56 2.48
CA ARG A 363 9.21 -10.52 3.53
C ARG A 363 8.08 -11.42 3.05
N MET A 364 8.24 -12.71 3.33
CA MET A 364 7.26 -13.73 3.04
C MET A 364 6.69 -14.27 4.34
N LEU A 365 5.38 -14.52 4.37
CA LEU A 365 4.70 -15.24 5.44
C LEU A 365 4.09 -16.51 4.90
N ARG A 366 4.14 -17.57 5.70
CA ARG A 366 3.44 -18.81 5.46
C ARG A 366 2.65 -19.18 6.71
N LEU A 367 1.34 -19.04 6.63
CA LEU A 367 0.41 -19.48 7.65
C LEU A 367 0.10 -20.96 7.40
N LEU A 368 0.42 -21.85 8.34
CA LEU A 368 0.13 -23.29 8.24
C LEU A 368 -0.93 -23.70 9.26
N PHE A 369 -1.86 -24.56 8.86
CA PHE A 369 -2.94 -25.02 9.73
C PHE A 369 -2.93 -26.52 9.95
N SER A 370 -2.83 -26.94 11.21
CA SER A 370 -2.89 -28.37 11.59
C SER A 370 -4.25 -28.99 11.26
N GLN A 371 -4.29 -30.29 10.97
CA GLN A 371 -5.54 -31.01 10.69
C GLN A 371 -6.34 -31.28 11.98
N GLY A 372 -7.66 -31.41 11.84
CA GLY A 372 -8.58 -31.76 12.95
C GLY A 372 -9.62 -30.68 13.21
N ASP A 373 -10.45 -30.91 14.23
CA ASP A 373 -11.61 -30.06 14.55
C ASP A 373 -11.23 -28.71 15.18
N ASN A 374 -10.01 -28.61 15.75
CA ASN A 374 -9.47 -27.36 16.30
C ASN A 374 -8.08 -27.06 15.70
N PRO A 375 -8.03 -26.66 14.41
CA PRO A 375 -6.78 -26.42 13.71
C PRO A 375 -5.97 -25.31 14.38
N GLN A 376 -4.70 -25.58 14.65
CA GLN A 376 -3.74 -24.61 15.19
C GLN A 376 -3.01 -23.94 14.04
N MET A 377 -2.84 -22.62 14.12
CA MET A 377 -2.06 -21.84 13.17
C MET A 377 -0.60 -21.77 13.63
N SER A 378 0.35 -22.04 12.74
CA SER A 378 1.76 -21.69 12.91
C SER A 378 2.20 -20.75 11.80
N VAL A 379 3.14 -19.86 12.10
CA VAL A 379 3.65 -18.87 11.15
C VAL A 379 5.14 -19.06 10.95
N GLU A 380 5.51 -19.32 9.70
CA GLU A 380 6.89 -19.27 9.22
C GLU A 380 7.09 -17.99 8.41
N THR A 381 8.23 -17.32 8.58
CA THR A 381 8.56 -16.12 7.82
C THR A 381 10.04 -16.10 7.42
N TRP A 382 10.33 -15.47 6.28
CA TRP A 382 11.67 -15.28 5.75
C TRP A 382 11.71 -14.06 4.85
N VAL A 383 12.91 -13.61 4.46
CA VAL A 383 13.09 -12.62 3.40
C VAL A 383 13.53 -13.33 2.12
N ARG A 384 12.80 -13.09 1.03
CA ARG A 384 13.22 -13.43 -0.33
C ARG A 384 13.93 -12.23 -0.93
N MET A 385 15.23 -12.37 -1.14
CA MET A 385 16.05 -11.36 -1.80
C MET A 385 15.81 -11.35 -3.30
N GLU A 386 16.10 -10.22 -3.94
CA GLU A 386 15.96 -10.06 -5.39
C GLU A 386 16.78 -11.07 -6.21
N ASP A 387 17.93 -11.50 -5.68
CA ASP A 387 18.82 -12.49 -6.29
C ASP A 387 18.39 -13.94 -6.03
N ASP A 388 17.12 -14.13 -5.64
CA ASP A 388 16.49 -15.39 -5.26
C ASP A 388 17.02 -16.03 -3.96
N GLN A 389 17.92 -15.40 -3.20
CA GLN A 389 18.32 -15.94 -1.90
C GLN A 389 17.18 -15.88 -0.88
N VAL A 390 17.13 -16.89 0.00
CA VAL A 390 16.27 -16.90 1.19
C VAL A 390 17.14 -16.67 2.40
N ILE A 391 16.90 -15.57 3.10
CA ILE A 391 17.58 -15.22 4.35
C ILE A 391 16.57 -15.13 5.48
N THR A 392 17.08 -15.11 6.72
CA THR A 392 16.29 -14.85 7.95
C THR A 392 15.02 -15.70 8.07
N ARG A 393 15.09 -16.95 7.59
CA ARG A 393 13.98 -17.92 7.69
C ARG A 393 13.84 -18.42 9.11
N VAL A 394 12.70 -18.11 9.73
CA VAL A 394 12.40 -18.41 11.13
C VAL A 394 10.96 -18.92 11.29
N SER A 395 10.74 -19.72 12.33
CA SER A 395 9.39 -20.02 12.81
C SER A 395 9.09 -19.09 13.99
N LEU A 396 7.99 -18.36 13.91
CA LEU A 396 7.55 -17.45 14.97
C LEU A 396 6.73 -18.26 15.99
N ASN A 397 7.41 -18.95 16.89
CA ASN A 397 6.84 -19.87 17.87
C ASN A 397 7.52 -19.70 19.25
N GLU A 398 7.33 -20.66 20.16
CA GLU A 398 7.86 -20.63 21.53
C GLU A 398 9.36 -20.73 21.66
N THR A 399 10.05 -21.08 20.58
CA THR A 399 11.50 -21.12 20.54
C THR A 399 12.09 -19.88 19.88
N TYR A 400 11.27 -18.98 19.31
CA TYR A 400 11.76 -17.73 18.73
C TYR A 400 12.30 -16.78 19.82
N GLY A 401 13.50 -16.23 19.61
CA GLY A 401 14.27 -15.51 20.63
C GLY A 401 15.11 -16.41 21.55
N LEU A 402 14.87 -17.73 21.54
CA LEU A 402 15.68 -18.73 22.25
C LEU A 402 16.58 -19.53 21.30
N ASP A 403 16.09 -19.81 20.09
CA ASP A 403 16.82 -20.47 19.00
C ASP A 403 18.03 -19.65 18.55
N SER A 404 18.96 -20.29 17.85
CA SER A 404 20.15 -19.61 17.31
C SER A 404 20.14 -19.68 15.79
N TYR A 405 20.33 -18.51 15.17
CA TYR A 405 20.31 -18.29 13.74
C TYR A 405 21.68 -17.79 13.26
N PRO A 406 22.03 -17.97 11.97
CA PRO A 406 23.24 -17.40 11.40
C PRO A 406 23.28 -15.88 11.58
N SER A 407 24.35 -15.38 12.20
CA SER A 407 24.55 -13.95 12.52
C SER A 407 25.04 -13.14 11.31
N ASN A 408 24.51 -13.44 10.13
CA ASN A 408 24.80 -12.66 8.93
C ASN A 408 24.23 -11.24 9.16
N ASN A 409 24.76 -10.24 8.47
CA ASN A 409 24.38 -8.82 8.61
C ASN A 409 22.92 -8.50 8.19
N GLY A 410 22.04 -9.50 8.09
CA GLY A 410 20.66 -9.33 7.69
C GLY A 410 20.44 -9.19 6.19
N GLU A 411 21.48 -9.43 5.36
CA GLU A 411 21.45 -9.32 3.89
C GLU A 411 22.12 -10.48 3.16
#